data_AF-A0A1H4SQF9-F1
#
_entry.id   AF-A0A1H4SQF9-F1
#
_cell.length_a   1.000
_cell.length_b   1.000
_cell.length_c   1.000
_cell.angle_alpha   90.00
_cell.angle_beta   90.00
_cell.angle_gamma   90.00
#
_symmetry.space_group_name_H-M   'P 1'
#
loop_
_entity.id
_entity.type
_entity.pdbx_description
1 polymer ?
#
loop_
_entity_poly.entity_id
_entity_poly.type
_entity_poly.pdbx_seq_one_letter_code
_entity_poly.pdbx_strand_id
1 'polypeptide(L)'
;MRAADLEPLEPYAGRRDKAWRCLCNGCGRETSPSLGGILAGQGGCRHCADVRAAAGRKTDPDIAVAAMRAAGLEPLEPYATSVTAWRCRCAACGNEVSPTLMKIRAGGGCKFCATHGIDLAGPSKVYVISHQEWKAVKIGIGACTGYTSRLIQHERQGWQLHQAREYTTGAAAYDVEQAVLGRLRQAGLIPFLTSDVMPNGWTETCSAARVTAAEVWAMVDEETRSAEEPYAPRVGGRPCAAVLIDAEAAAAEMRACGYEPLVPYPGRTNATWPSRCTTCGHEGRPTFNAVRNAGQRCRVCRAKETQAKRAATNAPKAQETIRTAGLEPLEAYPGSQTPWRCRCTTCGRETSPTYSNVNSGSKDCRFCALNSATDERASAEVRAAGFEPLEPYPGRTTDRWRCRCSCGNEVMTRLSSVRSGTTGCKKCPRSGSRTDPVAAAAEARAAGFEPLEPYPGKTTDRWRCRCRCSTAITLTLTSIRGGRTACGTCSRGATR
;
A
#
# COMPACT_ATOMS: atom_id res chain seq x y z
N MET A 1 5.59 58.03 37.34
CA MET A 1 5.80 58.25 35.88
C MET A 1 7.15 58.89 35.60
N ARG A 2 7.42 60.14 36.02
CA ARG A 2 8.71 60.82 35.78
C ARG A 2 9.94 60.05 36.27
N ALA A 3 9.87 59.42 37.45
CA ALA A 3 10.93 58.53 37.95
C ALA A 3 11.21 57.30 37.06
N ALA A 4 10.29 56.94 36.15
CA ALA A 4 10.44 55.89 35.15
C ALA A 4 10.70 56.45 33.75
N ASP A 5 11.19 57.69 33.66
CA ASP A 5 11.54 58.41 32.43
C ASP A 5 10.36 58.60 31.44
N LEU A 6 9.19 58.88 32.02
CA LEU A 6 7.96 59.16 31.31
C LEU A 6 7.40 60.52 31.73
N GLU A 7 7.16 61.41 30.77
CA GLU A 7 6.52 62.70 31.01
C GLU A 7 5.00 62.58 30.78
N PRO A 8 4.15 62.75 31.81
CA PRO A 8 2.69 62.70 31.65
C PRO A 8 2.20 63.80 30.69
N LEU A 9 1.35 63.42 29.72
CA LEU A 9 0.71 64.35 28.80
C LEU A 9 -0.65 64.84 29.31
N GLU A 10 -1.16 64.22 30.37
CA GLU A 10 -2.44 64.51 30.99
C GLU A 10 -2.35 64.41 32.53
N PRO A 11 -3.22 65.13 33.27
CA PRO A 11 -3.29 65.01 34.73
C PRO A 11 -3.60 63.58 35.20
N TYR A 12 -3.12 63.22 36.39
CA TYR A 12 -3.37 61.89 36.96
C TYR A 12 -4.86 61.69 37.28
N ALA A 13 -5.46 60.63 36.72
CA ALA A 13 -6.88 60.32 36.89
C ALA A 13 -7.25 59.67 38.24
N GLY A 14 -6.34 59.63 39.22
CA GLY A 14 -6.61 59.11 40.57
C GLY A 14 -6.66 57.59 40.72
N ARG A 15 -6.53 56.82 39.63
CA ARG A 15 -6.55 55.35 39.64
C ARG A 15 -5.25 54.75 39.12
N ARG A 16 -4.63 53.87 39.91
CA ARG A 16 -3.29 53.34 39.63
C ARG A 16 -3.27 52.31 38.49
N ASP A 17 -4.35 51.60 38.29
CA ASP A 17 -4.54 50.54 37.28
C ASP A 17 -4.91 51.09 35.90
N LYS A 18 -5.39 52.34 35.84
CA LYS A 18 -5.77 52.99 34.58
C LYS A 18 -4.51 53.33 33.77
N ALA A 19 -4.59 53.11 32.46
CA ALA A 19 -3.59 53.59 31.50
C ALA A 19 -3.49 55.12 31.58
N TRP A 20 -2.27 55.63 31.61
CA TRP A 20 -2.00 57.06 31.77
C TRP A 20 -1.07 57.52 30.66
N ARG A 21 -1.56 58.43 29.81
CA ARG A 21 -0.84 58.86 28.60
C ARG A 21 0.41 59.66 28.97
N CYS A 22 1.55 59.22 28.46
CA CYS A 22 2.85 59.81 28.71
C CYS A 22 3.70 59.83 27.44
N LEU A 23 4.61 60.79 27.33
CA LEU A 23 5.72 60.79 26.39
C LEU A 23 6.91 60.04 27.02
N CYS A 24 7.53 59.12 26.28
CA CYS A 24 8.78 58.50 26.73
C CYS A 24 9.95 59.41 26.38
N ASN A 25 10.72 59.86 27.37
CA ASN A 25 11.85 60.75 27.11
C ASN A 25 12.99 60.05 26.36
N GLY A 26 13.16 58.73 26.53
CA GLY A 26 14.19 57.96 25.82
C GLY A 26 13.97 57.76 24.32
N CYS A 27 12.72 57.71 23.82
CA CYS A 27 12.45 57.50 22.39
C CYS A 27 11.50 58.54 21.75
N GLY A 28 10.99 59.49 22.53
CA GLY A 28 10.06 60.52 22.07
C GLY A 28 8.67 60.02 21.64
N ARG A 29 8.35 58.74 21.83
CA ARG A 29 7.02 58.18 21.47
C ARG A 29 6.04 58.30 22.62
N GLU A 30 4.77 58.51 22.27
CA GLU A 30 3.67 58.40 23.22
C GLU A 30 3.47 56.93 23.65
N THR A 31 3.22 56.72 24.94
CA THR A 31 2.93 55.43 25.57
C THR A 31 1.86 55.61 26.63
N SER A 32 1.19 54.54 27.04
CA SER A 32 0.10 54.61 28.04
C SER A 32 0.21 53.51 29.11
N PRO A 33 1.30 53.49 29.90
CA PRO A 33 1.42 52.53 30.99
C PRO A 33 0.49 52.90 32.15
N SER A 34 0.20 51.93 33.03
CA SER A 34 -0.48 52.21 34.29
C SER A 34 0.53 52.51 35.39
N LEU A 35 0.18 53.39 36.34
CA LEU A 35 1.04 53.70 37.47
C LEU A 35 1.33 52.46 38.33
N GLY A 36 0.33 51.58 38.50
CA GLY A 36 0.45 50.31 39.18
C GLY A 36 1.42 49.36 38.49
N GLY A 37 1.46 49.32 37.15
CA GLY A 37 2.44 48.56 36.39
C GLY A 37 3.87 49.07 36.62
N ILE A 38 4.07 50.39 36.57
CA ILE A 38 5.37 51.00 36.86
C ILE A 38 5.85 50.69 38.28
N LEU A 39 4.96 50.80 39.28
CA LEU A 39 5.28 50.48 40.67
C LEU A 39 5.56 49.00 40.89
N ALA A 40 4.93 48.12 40.09
CA ALA A 40 5.20 46.68 40.07
C ALA A 40 6.46 46.32 39.25
N GLY A 41 7.23 47.30 38.76
CA GLY A 41 8.44 47.08 37.97
C GLY A 41 8.19 46.68 36.50
N GLN A 42 6.94 46.71 36.02
CA GLN A 42 6.63 46.51 34.62
C GLN A 42 7.01 47.81 33.86
N GLY A 43 8.10 47.75 33.11
CA GLY A 43 8.69 48.92 32.43
C GLY A 43 7.70 49.73 31.59
N GLY A 44 7.97 51.03 31.43
CA GLY A 44 6.98 51.99 30.96
C GLY A 44 6.72 52.07 29.46
N CYS A 45 7.76 52.28 28.65
CA CYS A 45 7.62 52.38 27.19
C CYS A 45 7.76 51.00 26.54
N ARG A 46 6.67 50.50 25.94
CA ARG A 46 6.66 49.22 25.22
C ARG A 46 7.66 49.19 24.05
N HIS A 47 7.74 50.26 23.27
CA HIS A 47 8.67 50.34 22.15
C HIS A 47 10.13 50.20 22.59
N CYS A 48 10.55 50.94 23.63
CA CYS A 48 11.91 50.81 24.17
C CYS A 48 12.16 49.42 24.76
N ALA A 49 11.16 48.80 25.39
CA ALA A 49 11.27 47.43 25.89
C ALA A 49 11.46 46.44 24.74
N ASP A 50 10.71 46.58 23.64
CA ASP A 50 10.81 45.75 22.45
C ASP A 50 12.18 45.93 21.76
N VAL A 51 12.69 47.16 21.65
CA VAL A 51 14.02 47.44 21.09
C VAL A 51 15.13 46.81 21.92
N ARG A 52 15.09 46.93 23.26
CA ARG A 52 16.07 46.29 24.16
C ARG A 52 15.99 44.76 24.07
N ALA A 53 14.79 44.21 24.04
CA ALA A 53 14.59 42.77 23.89
C ALA A 53 15.09 42.26 22.53
N ALA A 54 14.88 43.03 21.45
CA ALA A 54 15.40 42.70 20.12
C ALA A 54 16.94 42.75 20.07
N ALA A 55 17.57 43.73 20.73
CA ALA A 55 19.02 43.82 20.84
C ALA A 55 19.61 42.63 21.62
N GLY A 56 19.01 42.26 22.76
CA GLY A 56 19.44 41.10 23.57
C GLY A 56 19.21 39.74 22.90
N ARG A 57 18.36 39.67 21.86
CA ARG A 57 18.12 38.46 21.06
C ARG A 57 19.05 38.32 19.86
N LYS A 58 19.88 39.33 19.53
CA LYS A 58 20.84 39.22 18.44
C LYS A 58 21.89 38.18 18.82
N THR A 59 22.02 37.16 17.98
CA THR A 59 23.13 36.21 18.10
C THR A 59 24.44 36.97 17.99
N ASP A 60 25.37 36.66 18.89
CA ASP A 60 26.73 37.16 18.81
C ASP A 60 27.38 36.82 17.44
N PRO A 61 28.02 37.77 16.74
CA PRO A 61 28.60 37.54 15.42
C PRO A 61 29.58 36.37 15.36
N ASP A 62 30.39 36.15 16.39
CA ASP A 62 31.39 35.08 16.39
C ASP A 62 30.72 33.71 16.52
N ILE A 63 29.67 33.62 17.35
CA ILE A 63 28.83 32.41 17.43
C ILE A 63 28.14 32.13 16.08
N ALA A 64 27.69 33.19 15.39
CA ALA A 64 27.06 33.05 14.07
C ALA A 64 28.06 32.55 13.01
N VAL A 65 29.29 33.08 12.99
CA VAL A 65 30.37 32.64 12.09
C VAL A 65 30.77 31.19 12.39
N ALA A 66 30.93 30.83 13.66
CA ALA A 66 31.25 29.45 14.06
C ALA A 66 30.18 28.45 13.59
N ALA A 67 28.90 28.81 13.69
CA ALA A 67 27.80 27.99 13.21
C ALA A 67 27.81 27.82 11.67
N MET A 68 28.14 28.86 10.91
CA MET A 68 28.30 28.76 9.45
C MET A 68 29.45 27.84 9.07
N ARG A 69 30.63 28.01 9.70
CA ARG A 69 31.81 27.18 9.46
C ARG A 69 31.58 25.72 9.81
N ALA A 70 30.88 25.44 10.92
CA ALA A 70 30.49 24.08 11.30
C ALA A 70 29.59 23.40 10.25
N ALA A 71 28.81 24.18 9.49
CA ALA A 71 28.02 23.71 8.35
C ALA A 71 28.80 23.68 7.02
N GLY A 72 30.12 23.89 7.04
CA GLY A 72 30.97 23.90 5.86
C GLY A 72 30.82 25.13 4.97
N LEU A 73 30.42 26.27 5.56
CA LEU A 73 30.21 27.54 4.87
C LEU A 73 31.10 28.61 5.47
N GLU A 74 31.91 29.25 4.64
CA GLU A 74 32.77 30.38 5.02
C GLU A 74 32.05 31.70 4.69
N PRO A 75 31.67 32.52 5.69
CA PRO A 75 31.07 33.83 5.44
C PRO A 75 31.99 34.77 4.65
N LEU A 76 31.44 35.45 3.64
CA LEU A 76 32.16 36.41 2.79
C LEU A 76 31.86 37.87 3.14
N GLU A 77 30.95 38.09 4.09
CA GLU A 77 30.52 39.42 4.54
C GLU A 77 30.18 39.39 6.04
N PRO A 78 30.13 40.54 6.73
CA PRO A 78 29.77 40.60 8.16
C PRO A 78 28.36 40.09 8.46
N TYR A 79 28.19 39.49 9.64
CA TYR A 79 26.88 39.01 10.10
C TYR A 79 25.92 40.17 10.39
N ALA A 80 24.72 40.12 9.79
CA ALA A 80 23.66 41.10 10.04
C ALA A 80 22.61 40.60 11.05
N THR A 81 21.81 39.59 10.65
CA THR A 81 20.77 38.98 11.50
C THR A 81 20.57 37.52 11.14
N SER A 82 19.85 36.77 11.98
CA SER A 82 19.66 35.32 11.79
C SER A 82 18.74 34.97 10.62
N VAL A 83 17.94 35.92 10.16
CA VAL A 83 16.95 35.77 9.08
C VAL A 83 17.40 36.45 7.78
N THR A 84 18.46 37.24 7.81
CA THR A 84 19.05 37.85 6.61
C THR A 84 19.83 36.79 5.83
N ALA A 85 19.69 36.77 4.51
CA ALA A 85 20.53 35.95 3.63
C ALA A 85 21.98 36.38 3.78
N TRP A 86 22.88 35.44 4.07
CA TRP A 86 24.26 35.75 4.42
C TRP A 86 25.20 35.11 3.40
N ARG A 87 25.90 35.93 2.63
CA ARG A 87 26.75 35.47 1.53
C ARG A 87 27.96 34.69 2.08
N CYS A 88 28.07 33.43 1.66
CA CYS A 88 29.10 32.49 2.10
C CYS A 88 29.67 31.72 0.91
N ARG A 89 30.92 31.27 1.02
CA ARG A 89 31.55 30.29 0.13
C ARG A 89 31.44 28.90 0.74
N CYS A 90 30.93 27.92 0.00
CA CYS A 90 30.92 26.53 0.47
C CYS A 90 32.33 25.93 0.42
N ALA A 91 32.82 25.40 1.55
CA ALA A 91 34.14 24.77 1.62
C ALA A 91 34.24 23.49 0.77
N ALA A 92 33.12 22.77 0.57
CA ALA A 92 33.12 21.50 -0.15
C ALA A 92 33.08 21.66 -1.68
N CYS A 93 32.33 22.64 -2.20
CA CYS A 93 32.14 22.81 -3.65
C CYS A 93 32.58 24.17 -4.19
N GLY A 94 33.07 25.09 -3.35
CA GLY A 94 33.55 26.41 -3.76
C GLY A 94 32.49 27.43 -4.17
N ASN A 95 31.23 27.00 -4.39
CA ASN A 95 30.14 27.88 -4.81
C ASN A 95 29.76 28.90 -3.75
N GLU A 96 29.39 30.09 -4.20
CA GLU A 96 28.79 31.12 -3.36
C GLU A 96 27.30 30.83 -3.14
N VAL A 97 26.88 30.86 -1.88
CA VAL A 97 25.52 30.62 -1.43
C VAL A 97 25.14 31.65 -0.38
N SER A 98 23.84 31.97 -0.28
CA SER A 98 23.36 32.96 0.68
C SER A 98 22.29 32.38 1.63
N PRO A 99 22.62 31.37 2.46
CA PRO A 99 21.67 30.85 3.43
C PRO A 99 21.45 31.83 4.59
N THR A 100 20.33 31.67 5.29
CA THR A 100 20.08 32.35 6.56
C THR A 100 20.62 31.51 7.71
N LEU A 101 21.19 32.11 8.75
CA LEU A 101 21.67 31.38 9.94
C LEU A 101 20.55 30.52 10.59
N MET A 102 19.30 31.00 10.57
CA MET A 102 18.15 30.24 11.05
C MET A 102 17.99 28.89 10.35
N LYS A 103 18.16 28.85 9.02
CA LYS A 103 18.10 27.61 8.23
C LYS A 103 19.28 26.69 8.51
N ILE A 104 20.48 27.24 8.70
CA ILE A 104 21.66 26.44 9.05
C ILE A 104 21.49 25.78 10.41
N ARG A 105 20.97 26.50 11.41
CA ARG A 105 20.62 25.92 12.72
C ARG A 105 19.56 24.82 12.65
N ALA A 106 18.68 24.87 11.66
CA ALA A 106 17.70 23.82 11.38
C ALA A 106 18.29 22.62 10.59
N GLY A 107 19.61 22.55 10.42
CA GLY A 107 20.28 21.48 9.66
C GLY A 107 20.41 21.73 8.16
N GLY A 108 20.18 22.97 7.70
CA GLY A 108 20.42 23.38 6.33
C GLY A 108 21.92 23.46 5.99
N GLY A 109 22.23 23.56 4.69
CA GLY A 109 23.60 23.66 4.21
C GLY A 109 23.69 24.24 2.79
N CYS A 110 24.78 23.96 2.09
CA CYS A 110 24.95 24.38 0.70
C CYS A 110 23.90 23.71 -0.21
N LYS A 111 23.13 24.52 -0.95
CA LYS A 111 22.11 24.03 -1.89
C LYS A 111 22.66 23.15 -3.02
N PHE A 112 23.93 23.35 -3.38
CA PHE A 112 24.61 22.56 -4.42
C PHE A 112 25.13 21.21 -3.91
N CYS A 113 25.38 21.09 -2.60
CA CYS A 113 25.81 19.84 -1.97
C CYS A 113 24.62 19.05 -1.38
N ALA A 114 23.41 19.61 -1.43
CA ALA A 114 22.24 18.99 -0.84
C ALA A 114 21.92 17.66 -1.53
N THR A 115 21.75 16.59 -0.75
CA THR A 115 21.36 15.26 -1.23
C THR A 115 19.85 15.12 -1.48
N HIS A 116 19.11 16.20 -1.23
CA HIS A 116 17.67 16.32 -1.39
C HIS A 116 17.35 17.58 -2.21
N GLY A 117 16.31 17.53 -3.04
CA GLY A 117 15.96 18.62 -3.96
C GLY A 117 16.28 18.28 -5.42
N ILE A 118 16.28 19.31 -6.27
CA ILE A 118 16.69 19.17 -7.67
C ILE A 118 18.21 19.00 -7.75
N ASP A 119 18.67 18.06 -8.57
CA ASP A 119 20.08 17.92 -8.88
C ASP A 119 20.51 19.10 -9.77
N LEU A 120 21.28 20.03 -9.20
CA LEU A 120 21.74 21.21 -9.92
C LEU A 120 22.87 20.90 -10.91
N ALA A 121 23.48 19.72 -10.85
CA ALA A 121 24.49 19.30 -11.82
C ALA A 121 23.87 18.55 -13.01
N GLY A 122 22.79 17.79 -12.78
CA GLY A 122 22.15 16.97 -13.82
C GLY A 122 21.12 17.70 -14.70
N PRO A 123 20.68 17.07 -15.81
CA PRO A 123 19.69 17.64 -16.73
C PRO A 123 18.36 17.98 -16.04
N SER A 124 17.87 19.19 -16.32
CA SER A 124 16.67 19.75 -15.69
C SER A 124 15.89 20.61 -16.68
N LYS A 125 14.66 20.96 -16.33
CA LYS A 125 13.79 21.81 -17.13
C LYS A 125 13.20 22.95 -16.32
N VAL A 126 13.08 24.11 -16.96
CA VAL A 126 12.21 25.20 -16.52
C VAL A 126 10.83 24.95 -17.10
N TYR A 127 9.78 25.18 -16.33
CA TYR A 127 8.40 25.09 -16.79
C TYR A 127 7.57 26.26 -16.28
N VAL A 128 6.54 26.61 -17.04
CA VAL A 128 5.47 27.52 -16.63
C VAL A 128 4.16 26.75 -16.62
N ILE A 129 3.42 26.86 -15.52
CA ILE A 129 2.14 26.20 -15.29
C ILE A 129 1.09 27.23 -14.88
N SER A 130 -0.18 26.95 -15.17
CA SER A 130 -1.32 27.81 -14.80
C SER A 130 -2.42 27.02 -14.11
N HIS A 131 -3.11 27.63 -13.16
CA HIS A 131 -4.25 27.03 -12.46
C HIS A 131 -5.51 27.86 -12.76
N GLN A 132 -6.54 27.22 -13.33
CA GLN A 132 -7.75 27.92 -13.77
C GLN A 132 -8.58 28.44 -12.58
N GLU A 133 -8.84 27.60 -11.57
CA GLU A 133 -9.69 28.00 -10.43
C GLU A 133 -9.02 29.08 -9.56
N TRP A 134 -7.75 28.90 -9.22
CA TRP A 134 -6.97 29.87 -8.44
C TRP A 134 -6.55 31.09 -9.26
N LYS A 135 -6.77 31.10 -10.58
CA LYS A 135 -6.35 32.17 -11.49
C LYS A 135 -4.88 32.54 -11.26
N ALA A 136 -4.03 31.52 -11.18
CA ALA A 136 -2.63 31.66 -10.82
C ALA A 136 -1.70 31.15 -11.91
N VAL A 137 -0.58 31.83 -12.11
CA VAL A 137 0.54 31.40 -12.98
C VAL A 137 1.75 31.14 -12.11
N LYS A 138 2.52 30.11 -12.42
CA LYS A 138 3.70 29.73 -11.66
C LYS A 138 4.81 29.25 -12.58
N ILE A 139 6.02 29.76 -12.34
CA ILE A 139 7.27 29.21 -12.87
C ILE A 139 7.86 28.22 -11.87
N GLY A 140 8.57 27.21 -12.37
CA GLY A 140 9.38 26.34 -11.53
C GLY A 140 10.39 25.53 -12.31
N ILE A 141 11.31 24.90 -11.58
CA ILE A 141 12.25 23.91 -12.13
C ILE A 141 11.93 22.49 -11.69
N GLY A 142 12.32 21.52 -12.52
CA GLY A 142 12.19 20.09 -12.24
C GLY A 142 13.18 19.25 -13.04
N ALA A 143 13.44 18.03 -12.59
CA ALA A 143 14.30 17.10 -13.33
C ALA A 143 13.67 16.68 -14.66
N CYS A 144 14.49 16.40 -15.69
CA CYS A 144 14.00 15.86 -16.97
C CYS A 144 13.52 14.40 -16.85
N THR A 145 14.08 13.63 -15.92
CA THR A 145 13.79 12.19 -15.74
C THR A 145 13.13 11.88 -14.37
N GLY A 146 12.09 11.03 -14.40
CA GLY A 146 11.43 10.45 -13.22
C GLY A 146 9.91 10.32 -13.33
N TYR A 147 9.37 9.16 -12.94
CA TYR A 147 7.91 8.87 -12.83
C TYR A 147 7.20 9.71 -11.75
N THR A 148 7.97 10.35 -10.86
CA THR A 148 7.53 11.29 -9.83
C THR A 148 7.98 12.72 -10.15
N SER A 149 7.88 13.13 -11.42
CA SER A 149 8.22 14.50 -11.80
C SER A 149 7.31 15.51 -11.09
N ARG A 150 7.86 16.66 -10.69
CA ARG A 150 7.14 17.74 -9.99
C ARG A 150 5.92 18.24 -10.77
N LEU A 151 5.95 18.11 -12.10
CA LEU A 151 4.82 18.41 -12.98
C LEU A 151 3.64 17.46 -12.79
N ILE A 152 3.86 16.14 -12.61
CA ILE A 152 2.78 15.17 -12.34
C ILE A 152 2.10 15.50 -11.00
N GLN A 153 2.87 15.94 -10.00
CA GLN A 153 2.29 16.38 -8.73
C GLN A 153 1.44 17.64 -8.90
N HIS A 154 1.91 18.62 -9.66
CA HIS A 154 1.18 19.85 -9.96
C HIS A 154 -0.09 19.57 -10.78
N GLU A 155 -0.03 18.67 -11.77
CA GLU A 155 -1.18 18.25 -12.57
C GLU A 155 -2.30 17.65 -11.69
N ARG A 156 -1.94 16.77 -10.74
CA ARG A 156 -2.90 16.23 -9.75
C ARG A 156 -3.52 17.29 -8.84
N GLN A 157 -2.89 18.45 -8.74
CA GLN A 157 -3.36 19.60 -7.96
C GLN A 157 -4.09 20.64 -8.83
N GLY A 158 -4.47 20.29 -10.07
CA GLY A 158 -5.23 21.18 -10.96
C GLY A 158 -4.40 22.16 -11.77
N TRP A 159 -3.06 22.07 -11.71
CA TRP A 159 -2.18 22.89 -12.54
C TRP A 159 -2.04 22.32 -13.95
N GLN A 160 -2.11 23.18 -14.94
CA GLN A 160 -1.95 22.83 -16.34
C GLN A 160 -0.60 23.34 -16.83
N LEU A 161 0.16 22.46 -17.50
CA LEU A 161 1.42 22.84 -18.14
C LEU A 161 1.14 23.78 -19.31
N HIS A 162 1.75 24.96 -19.28
CA HIS A 162 1.79 25.84 -20.44
C HIS A 162 2.93 25.42 -21.37
N GLN A 163 4.18 25.54 -20.91
CA GLN A 163 5.37 25.16 -21.66
C GLN A 163 6.51 24.73 -20.72
N ALA A 164 7.47 23.95 -21.26
CA ALA A 164 8.69 23.55 -20.56
C ALA A 164 9.88 23.51 -21.53
N ARG A 165 11.07 23.84 -21.01
CA ARG A 165 12.34 23.85 -21.76
C ARG A 165 13.40 23.14 -20.96
N GLU A 166 14.13 22.25 -21.63
CA GLU A 166 15.21 21.47 -21.04
C GLU A 166 16.54 22.23 -21.07
N TYR A 167 17.35 21.96 -20.06
CA TYR A 167 18.69 22.48 -19.85
C TYR A 167 19.61 21.31 -19.49
N THR A 168 20.87 21.42 -19.90
CA THR A 168 21.89 20.39 -19.62
C THR A 168 22.20 20.26 -18.13
N THR A 169 21.97 21.31 -17.34
CA THR A 169 22.19 21.34 -15.89
C THR A 169 21.02 22.00 -15.15
N GLY A 170 20.75 21.54 -13.93
CA GLY A 170 19.79 22.17 -13.02
C GLY A 170 20.20 23.56 -12.56
N ALA A 171 21.50 23.85 -12.51
CA ALA A 171 22.02 25.18 -12.23
C ALA A 171 21.60 26.20 -13.30
N ALA A 172 21.70 25.84 -14.59
CA ALA A 172 21.24 26.72 -15.67
C ALA A 172 19.73 26.96 -15.60
N ALA A 173 18.94 25.91 -15.38
CA ALA A 173 17.50 26.04 -15.18
C ALA A 173 17.17 26.93 -13.96
N TYR A 174 17.89 26.77 -12.86
CA TYR A 174 17.72 27.56 -11.65
C TYR A 174 18.07 29.04 -11.87
N ASP A 175 19.16 29.35 -12.56
CA ASP A 175 19.58 30.73 -12.83
C ASP A 175 18.53 31.47 -13.67
N VAL A 176 17.98 30.82 -14.70
CA VAL A 176 16.86 31.35 -15.49
C VAL A 176 15.62 31.57 -14.63
N GLU A 177 15.23 30.59 -13.82
CA GLU A 177 14.10 30.72 -12.89
C GLU A 177 14.30 31.90 -11.92
N GLN A 178 15.49 32.05 -11.33
CA GLN A 178 15.76 33.13 -10.39
C GLN A 178 15.79 34.50 -11.06
N ALA A 179 16.26 34.61 -12.30
CA ALA A 179 16.22 35.86 -13.07
C ALA A 179 14.77 36.28 -13.34
N VAL A 180 13.93 35.36 -13.82
CA VAL A 180 12.49 35.60 -14.04
C VAL A 180 11.80 35.96 -12.72
N LEU A 181 12.02 35.21 -11.64
CA LEU A 181 11.47 35.54 -10.32
C LEU A 181 11.95 36.91 -9.81
N GLY A 182 13.18 37.30 -10.12
CA GLY A 182 13.72 38.64 -9.84
C GLY A 182 12.89 39.73 -10.51
N ARG A 183 12.64 39.59 -11.81
CA ARG A 183 11.81 40.53 -12.60
C ARG A 183 10.38 40.60 -12.06
N LEU A 184 9.77 39.45 -11.78
CA LEU A 184 8.42 39.37 -11.22
C LEU A 184 8.32 40.03 -9.84
N ARG A 185 9.34 39.89 -8.98
CA ARG A 185 9.41 40.58 -7.68
C ARG A 185 9.53 42.09 -7.85
N GLN A 186 10.41 42.56 -8.73
CA GLN A 186 10.59 43.99 -9.00
C GLN A 186 9.31 44.64 -9.54
N ALA A 187 8.53 43.92 -10.34
CA ALA A 187 7.23 44.34 -10.83
C ALA A 187 6.08 44.21 -9.80
N GLY A 188 6.36 43.68 -8.60
CA GLY A 188 5.33 43.45 -7.57
C GLY A 188 4.25 42.46 -8.01
N LEU A 189 4.60 41.46 -8.83
CA LEU A 189 3.68 40.44 -9.36
C LEU A 189 3.62 39.17 -8.49
N ILE A 190 4.63 38.93 -7.67
CA ILE A 190 4.70 37.81 -6.72
C ILE A 190 4.97 38.31 -5.29
N PRO A 191 4.53 37.59 -4.25
CA PRO A 191 3.66 36.41 -4.31
C PRO A 191 2.18 36.78 -4.48
N PHE A 192 1.40 35.91 -5.15
CA PHE A 192 -0.05 36.06 -5.31
C PHE A 192 -0.85 35.16 -4.38
N LEU A 193 -0.57 33.85 -4.37
CA LEU A 193 -1.20 32.91 -3.44
C LEU A 193 -0.55 32.99 -2.06
N THR A 194 -1.23 32.44 -1.04
CA THR A 194 -0.71 32.33 0.34
C THR A 194 -0.48 30.88 0.73
N SER A 195 0.25 30.66 1.83
CA SER A 195 0.48 29.33 2.38
C SER A 195 -0.80 28.58 2.78
N ASP A 196 -1.88 29.29 3.09
CA ASP A 196 -3.17 28.67 3.47
C ASP A 196 -3.87 28.03 2.27
N VAL A 197 -3.70 28.61 1.08
CA VAL A 197 -4.24 28.09 -0.18
C VAL A 197 -3.31 27.01 -0.76
N MET A 198 -2.00 27.30 -0.75
CA MET A 198 -0.98 26.42 -1.31
C MET A 198 0.17 26.26 -0.30
N PRO A 199 0.17 25.17 0.50
CA PRO A 199 1.16 24.98 1.57
C PRO A 199 2.62 25.05 1.13
N ASN A 200 2.91 24.65 -0.11
CA ASN A 200 4.26 24.61 -0.67
C ASN A 200 4.32 25.29 -2.04
N GLY A 201 5.26 26.23 -2.23
CA GLY A 201 5.55 26.83 -3.54
C GLY A 201 4.69 28.04 -3.92
N TRP A 202 3.91 28.58 -2.98
CA TRP A 202 3.07 29.77 -3.18
C TRP A 202 3.86 31.05 -3.46
N THR A 203 5.10 31.15 -2.99
CA THR A 203 5.95 32.34 -3.11
C THR A 203 6.34 32.70 -4.55
N GLU A 204 6.17 31.75 -5.47
CA GLU A 204 6.54 31.85 -6.90
C GLU A 204 5.30 32.00 -7.80
N THR A 205 4.15 32.36 -7.22
CA THR A 205 2.86 32.44 -7.94
C THR A 205 2.51 33.88 -8.27
N CYS A 206 2.00 34.11 -9.48
CA CYS A 206 1.48 35.38 -9.98
C CYS A 206 -0.03 35.28 -10.21
N SER A 207 -0.71 36.43 -10.23
CA SER A 207 -2.11 36.50 -10.68
C SER A 207 -2.19 36.39 -12.20
N ALA A 208 -2.97 35.43 -12.71
CA ALA A 208 -3.24 35.26 -14.15
C ALA A 208 -3.95 36.46 -14.79
N ALA A 209 -4.55 37.35 -13.99
CA ALA A 209 -5.16 38.59 -14.47
C ALA A 209 -4.13 39.73 -14.67
N ARG A 210 -2.96 39.64 -14.03
CA ARG A 210 -1.90 40.67 -14.11
C ARG A 210 -0.76 40.25 -15.03
N VAL A 211 -0.49 38.94 -15.12
CA VAL A 211 0.52 38.37 -16.01
C VAL A 211 0.08 36.98 -16.44
N THR A 212 0.09 36.75 -17.74
CA THR A 212 -0.29 35.49 -18.36
C THR A 212 0.86 34.48 -18.35
N ALA A 213 0.53 33.19 -18.52
CA ALA A 213 1.55 32.16 -18.65
C ALA A 213 2.49 32.39 -19.86
N ALA A 214 1.94 32.95 -20.96
CA ALA A 214 2.72 33.30 -22.15
C ALA A 214 3.69 34.46 -21.90
N GLU A 215 3.30 35.48 -21.13
CA GLU A 215 4.20 36.58 -20.76
C GLU A 215 5.31 36.11 -19.83
N VAL A 216 5.00 35.25 -18.83
CA VAL A 216 6.05 34.64 -18.00
C VAL A 216 6.98 33.77 -18.85
N TRP A 217 6.44 33.03 -19.82
CA TRP A 217 7.26 32.24 -20.74
C TRP A 217 8.15 33.10 -21.64
N ALA A 218 7.65 34.25 -22.12
CA ALA A 218 8.46 35.19 -22.90
C ALA A 218 9.67 35.70 -22.09
N MET A 219 9.52 35.90 -20.77
CA MET A 219 10.64 36.20 -19.88
C MET A 219 11.64 35.03 -19.84
N VAL A 220 11.17 33.77 -19.74
CA VAL A 220 12.05 32.60 -19.82
C VAL A 220 12.82 32.59 -21.15
N ASP A 221 12.15 32.86 -22.27
CA ASP A 221 12.78 32.92 -23.59
C ASP A 221 13.83 34.03 -23.71
N GLU A 222 13.57 35.19 -23.13
CA GLU A 222 14.51 36.33 -23.10
C GLU A 222 15.73 36.03 -22.22
N GLU A 223 15.53 35.51 -21.01
CA GLU A 223 16.64 35.12 -20.12
C GLU A 223 17.45 33.97 -20.71
N THR A 224 16.81 33.03 -21.43
CA THR A 224 17.53 31.96 -22.12
C THR A 224 18.40 32.52 -23.25
N ARG A 225 17.86 33.41 -24.08
CA ARG A 225 18.59 34.02 -25.21
C ARG A 225 19.71 34.94 -24.75
N SER A 226 19.48 35.70 -23.67
CA SER A 226 20.51 36.53 -23.05
C SER A 226 21.67 35.70 -22.45
N ALA A 227 21.51 34.37 -22.37
CA ALA A 227 22.51 33.41 -21.95
C ALA A 227 23.12 32.58 -23.11
N GLU A 228 22.90 32.96 -24.39
CA GLU A 228 23.34 32.21 -25.59
C GLU A 228 24.83 32.37 -25.96
N GLU A 229 25.63 33.08 -25.17
CA GLU A 229 27.07 32.84 -25.14
C GLU A 229 27.29 31.62 -24.23
N PRO A 230 27.94 30.52 -24.68
CA PRO A 230 27.78 29.17 -24.13
C PRO A 230 27.78 29.20 -22.61
N TYR A 231 26.58 29.13 -22.01
CA TYR A 231 26.30 29.44 -20.61
C TYR A 231 27.53 29.25 -19.74
N ALA A 232 28.28 30.34 -19.55
CA ALA A 232 29.44 30.35 -18.68
C ALA A 232 28.86 30.56 -17.27
N PRO A 233 29.02 29.59 -16.35
CA PRO A 233 28.52 29.76 -14.98
C PRO A 233 29.04 31.10 -14.45
N ARG A 234 28.15 31.95 -13.90
CA ARG A 234 28.58 33.21 -13.27
C ARG A 234 29.74 32.90 -12.32
N VAL A 235 30.84 33.67 -12.46
CA VAL A 235 32.16 33.37 -11.88
C VAL A 235 32.05 32.85 -10.45
N GLY A 236 32.57 31.64 -10.23
CA GLY A 236 32.41 30.83 -9.01
C GLY A 236 31.76 29.46 -9.25
N GLY A 237 31.27 29.19 -10.46
CA GLY A 237 30.50 27.99 -10.77
C GLY A 237 31.32 26.78 -11.21
N ARG A 238 31.42 25.79 -10.32
CA ARG A 238 31.19 24.36 -10.65
C ARG A 238 30.69 23.68 -9.37
N PRO A 239 29.43 23.23 -9.29
CA PRO A 239 29.04 22.21 -8.33
C PRO A 239 29.84 20.94 -8.61
N CYS A 240 30.36 20.29 -7.56
CA CYS A 240 30.55 18.84 -7.61
C CYS A 240 29.26 18.27 -8.20
N ALA A 241 29.36 17.52 -9.30
CA ALA A 241 28.38 16.50 -9.57
C ALA A 241 28.20 15.77 -8.23
N ALA A 242 27.02 15.88 -7.62
CA ALA A 242 26.73 15.16 -6.39
C ALA A 242 27.12 13.73 -6.69
N VAL A 243 28.22 13.25 -6.07
CA VAL A 243 28.99 12.06 -6.47
C VAL A 243 28.09 11.15 -7.28
N LEU A 244 28.21 11.20 -8.61
CA LEU A 244 27.50 10.27 -9.48
C LEU A 244 28.06 8.93 -9.03
N ILE A 245 27.33 8.26 -8.14
CA ILE A 245 27.69 6.92 -7.72
C ILE A 245 27.67 6.16 -9.02
N ASP A 246 28.86 5.68 -9.39
CA ASP A 246 29.04 4.90 -10.58
C ASP A 246 27.95 3.82 -10.63
N ALA A 247 27.32 3.64 -11.80
CA ALA A 247 26.14 2.78 -11.91
C ALA A 247 26.46 1.34 -11.52
N GLU A 248 27.70 0.89 -11.77
CA GLU A 248 28.17 -0.42 -11.37
C GLU A 248 28.44 -0.49 -9.86
N ALA A 249 29.06 0.55 -9.28
CA ALA A 249 29.24 0.67 -7.83
C ALA A 249 27.90 0.65 -7.07
N ALA A 250 26.90 1.41 -7.53
CA ALA A 250 25.56 1.41 -6.95
C ALA A 250 24.89 0.03 -7.05
N ALA A 251 25.09 -0.66 -8.17
CA ALA A 251 24.56 -2.02 -8.35
C ALA A 251 25.28 -3.03 -7.45
N ALA A 252 26.60 -2.92 -7.28
CA ALA A 252 27.37 -3.75 -6.36
C ALA A 252 26.91 -3.57 -4.91
N GLU A 253 26.70 -2.33 -4.46
CA GLU A 253 26.15 -2.05 -3.13
C GLU A 253 24.73 -2.62 -2.95
N MET A 254 23.84 -2.49 -3.94
CA MET A 254 22.52 -3.12 -3.93
C MET A 254 22.62 -4.63 -3.71
N ARG A 255 23.51 -5.30 -4.45
CA ARG A 255 23.72 -6.76 -4.34
C ARG A 255 24.27 -7.14 -2.97
N ALA A 256 25.22 -6.37 -2.44
CA ALA A 256 25.75 -6.58 -1.08
C ALA A 256 24.65 -6.47 -0.01
N CYS A 257 23.64 -5.63 -0.22
CA CYS A 257 22.46 -5.52 0.64
C CYS A 257 21.36 -6.56 0.36
N GLY A 258 21.58 -7.54 -0.53
CA GLY A 258 20.63 -8.61 -0.81
C GLY A 258 19.54 -8.26 -1.83
N TYR A 259 19.80 -7.31 -2.73
CA TYR A 259 18.92 -6.94 -3.83
C TYR A 259 19.65 -7.04 -5.17
N GLU A 260 19.03 -7.73 -6.13
CA GLU A 260 19.48 -7.75 -7.52
C GLU A 260 18.72 -6.67 -8.31
N PRO A 261 19.38 -5.62 -8.83
CA PRO A 261 18.75 -4.64 -9.70
C PRO A 261 18.21 -5.27 -10.99
N LEU A 262 16.97 -4.95 -11.36
CA LEU A 262 16.34 -5.46 -12.58
C LEU A 262 16.54 -4.54 -13.80
N VAL A 263 16.97 -3.31 -13.54
CA VAL A 263 17.21 -2.27 -14.55
C VAL A 263 18.49 -1.49 -14.19
N PRO A 264 19.13 -0.79 -15.15
CA PRO A 264 20.27 0.08 -14.86
C PRO A 264 19.98 1.11 -13.76
N TYR A 265 21.04 1.56 -13.07
CA TYR A 265 20.91 2.54 -11.99
C TYR A 265 20.23 3.83 -12.51
N PRO A 266 19.14 4.31 -11.88
CA PRO A 266 18.41 5.49 -12.33
C PRO A 266 19.16 6.82 -12.11
N GLY A 267 20.43 6.80 -11.68
CA GLY A 267 21.28 7.97 -11.52
C GLY A 267 21.02 8.79 -10.25
N ARG A 268 19.98 8.46 -9.45
CA ARG A 268 19.68 9.15 -8.19
C ARG A 268 19.40 8.18 -7.04
N THR A 269 19.97 8.49 -5.87
CA THR A 269 19.92 7.60 -4.70
C THR A 269 18.51 7.45 -4.11
N ASN A 270 17.69 8.50 -4.17
CA ASN A 270 16.31 8.49 -3.67
C ASN A 270 15.27 8.07 -4.71
N ALA A 271 15.69 7.76 -5.95
CA ALA A 271 14.78 7.22 -6.95
C ALA A 271 14.45 5.76 -6.61
N THR A 272 13.21 5.35 -6.87
CA THR A 272 12.84 3.93 -6.76
C THR A 272 13.54 3.15 -7.85
N TRP A 273 14.22 2.08 -7.47
CA TRP A 273 14.99 1.22 -8.34
C TRP A 273 14.37 -0.18 -8.29
N PRO A 274 13.72 -0.65 -9.38
CA PRO A 274 13.20 -2.01 -9.46
C PRO A 274 14.28 -3.05 -9.16
N SER A 275 14.04 -3.90 -8.17
CA SER A 275 15.01 -4.90 -7.71
C SER A 275 14.33 -6.15 -7.18
N ARG A 276 14.97 -7.30 -7.39
CA ARG A 276 14.57 -8.60 -6.83
C ARG A 276 15.31 -8.85 -5.53
N CYS A 277 14.59 -9.18 -4.46
CA CYS A 277 15.25 -9.62 -3.22
C CYS A 277 15.89 -11.00 -3.42
N THR A 278 17.18 -11.14 -3.11
CA THR A 278 17.91 -12.42 -3.27
C THR A 278 17.48 -13.48 -2.25
N THR A 279 16.93 -13.09 -1.09
CA THR A 279 16.47 -14.02 -0.06
C THR A 279 15.12 -14.67 -0.36
N CYS A 280 14.15 -13.91 -0.89
CA CYS A 280 12.78 -14.40 -1.08
C CYS A 280 12.25 -14.31 -2.52
N GLY A 281 13.06 -13.79 -3.45
CA GLY A 281 12.69 -13.63 -4.86
C GLY A 281 11.68 -12.53 -5.14
N HIS A 282 11.13 -11.84 -4.12
CA HIS A 282 10.14 -10.79 -4.30
C HIS A 282 10.71 -9.60 -5.08
N GLU A 283 10.04 -9.22 -6.16
CA GLU A 283 10.34 -8.05 -6.96
C GLU A 283 9.64 -6.83 -6.37
N GLY A 284 10.44 -5.87 -5.91
CA GLY A 284 9.99 -4.62 -5.32
C GLY A 284 10.63 -3.40 -5.99
N ARG A 285 10.33 -2.22 -5.46
CA ARG A 285 10.89 -0.94 -5.93
C ARG A 285 11.53 -0.14 -4.78
N PRO A 286 12.56 -0.68 -4.11
CA PRO A 286 13.28 0.04 -3.05
C PRO A 286 14.00 1.27 -3.61
N THR A 287 14.38 2.22 -2.76
CA THR A 287 15.29 3.32 -3.15
C THR A 287 16.72 3.00 -2.70
N PHE A 288 17.73 3.29 -3.51
CA PHE A 288 19.14 3.00 -3.20
C PHE A 288 19.58 3.58 -1.84
N ASN A 289 19.20 4.82 -1.55
CA ASN A 289 19.54 5.50 -0.29
C ASN A 289 18.94 4.81 0.94
N ALA A 290 17.72 4.28 0.84
CA ALA A 290 17.07 3.57 1.93
C ALA A 290 17.69 2.18 2.16
N VAL A 291 18.08 1.49 1.08
CA VAL A 291 18.82 0.22 1.17
C VAL A 291 20.17 0.47 1.84
N ARG A 292 20.90 1.51 1.45
CA ARG A 292 22.21 1.89 1.99
C ARG A 292 22.18 2.36 3.45
N ASN A 293 21.34 3.35 3.79
CA ASN A 293 21.44 4.04 5.08
C ASN A 293 20.65 3.36 6.21
N ALA A 294 19.55 2.70 5.87
CA ALA A 294 18.63 2.11 6.84
C ALA A 294 18.61 0.58 6.76
N GLY A 295 19.43 -0.02 5.89
CA GLY A 295 19.39 -1.43 5.60
C GLY A 295 17.96 -1.87 5.28
N GLN A 296 17.24 -1.15 4.40
CA GLN A 296 15.82 -1.41 4.13
C GLN A 296 15.64 -2.84 3.59
N ARG A 297 15.46 -3.81 4.50
CA ARG A 297 15.27 -5.23 4.18
C ARG A 297 13.96 -5.41 3.42
N CYS A 298 13.92 -6.43 2.58
CA CYS A 298 12.74 -6.71 1.77
C CYS A 298 11.49 -6.74 2.64
N ARG A 299 10.46 -5.99 2.25
CA ARG A 299 9.19 -5.87 2.99
C ARG A 299 8.60 -7.23 3.33
N VAL A 300 8.66 -8.18 2.39
CA VAL A 300 8.16 -9.54 2.57
C VAL A 300 8.98 -10.31 3.60
N CYS A 301 10.32 -10.29 3.50
CA CYS A 301 11.21 -10.91 4.49
C CYS A 301 10.98 -10.32 5.89
N ARG A 302 10.92 -8.99 6.00
CA ARG A 302 10.66 -8.29 7.26
C ARG A 302 9.31 -8.67 7.86
N ALA A 303 8.26 -8.75 7.04
CA ALA A 303 6.94 -9.15 7.48
C ALA A 303 6.94 -10.60 8.01
N LYS A 304 7.56 -11.53 7.27
CA LYS A 304 7.71 -12.93 7.68
C LYS A 304 8.46 -13.06 9.00
N GLU A 305 9.58 -12.35 9.18
CA GLU A 305 10.34 -12.37 10.44
C GLU A 305 9.54 -11.78 11.59
N THR A 306 8.82 -10.68 11.36
CA THR A 306 7.96 -10.07 12.38
C THR A 306 6.84 -11.01 12.79
N GLN A 307 6.23 -11.71 11.83
CA GLN A 307 5.20 -12.71 12.08
C GLN A 307 5.76 -13.90 12.87
N ALA A 308 6.95 -14.41 12.51
CA ALA A 308 7.60 -15.51 13.22
C ALA A 308 7.94 -15.12 14.67
N LYS A 309 8.48 -13.92 14.90
CA LYS A 309 8.73 -13.40 16.25
C LYS A 309 7.45 -13.32 17.08
N ARG A 310 6.38 -12.75 16.51
CA ARG A 310 5.07 -12.68 17.17
C ARG A 310 4.49 -14.06 17.45
N ALA A 311 4.65 -15.02 16.53
CA ALA A 311 4.21 -16.39 16.74
C ALA A 311 4.99 -17.01 17.92
N ALA A 312 6.31 -16.90 17.94
CA ALA A 312 7.14 -17.42 19.03
C ALA A 312 6.75 -16.82 20.40
N THR A 313 6.55 -15.50 20.48
CA THR A 313 6.12 -14.84 21.73
C THR A 313 4.75 -15.31 22.20
N ASN A 314 3.81 -15.56 21.29
CA ASN A 314 2.44 -15.96 21.64
C ASN A 314 2.26 -17.49 21.75
N ALA A 315 3.25 -18.28 21.36
CA ALA A 315 3.16 -19.74 21.31
C ALA A 315 2.78 -20.36 22.66
N PRO A 316 3.32 -19.96 23.82
CA PRO A 316 2.95 -20.56 25.10
C PRO A 316 1.45 -20.39 25.42
N LYS A 317 0.93 -19.16 25.31
CA LYS A 317 -0.48 -18.86 25.53
C LYS A 317 -1.40 -19.58 24.54
N ALA A 318 -0.97 -19.66 23.27
CA ALA A 318 -1.73 -20.35 22.23
C ALA A 318 -1.83 -21.85 22.50
N GLN A 319 -0.73 -22.48 22.95
CA GLN A 319 -0.72 -23.91 23.31
C GLN A 319 -1.62 -24.19 24.51
N GLU A 320 -1.58 -23.36 25.55
CA GLU A 320 -2.45 -23.50 26.73
C GLU A 320 -3.94 -23.42 26.34
N THR A 321 -4.29 -22.44 25.50
CA THR A 321 -5.66 -22.26 25.02
C THR A 321 -6.15 -23.49 24.23
N ILE A 322 -5.31 -24.02 23.34
CA ILE A 322 -5.62 -25.18 22.50
C ILE A 322 -5.76 -26.46 23.34
N ARG A 323 -4.86 -26.69 24.31
CA ARG A 323 -4.97 -27.82 25.25
C ARG A 323 -6.22 -27.75 26.11
N THR A 324 -6.58 -26.54 26.58
CA THR A 324 -7.83 -26.30 27.33
C THR A 324 -9.08 -26.61 26.51
N ALA A 325 -9.01 -26.46 25.18
CA ALA A 325 -10.07 -26.84 24.25
C ALA A 325 -10.07 -28.35 23.89
N GLY A 326 -9.29 -29.20 24.57
CA GLY A 326 -9.26 -30.64 24.31
C GLY A 326 -8.55 -31.02 23.00
N LEU A 327 -7.56 -30.22 22.60
CA LEU A 327 -6.77 -30.42 21.40
C LEU A 327 -5.28 -30.42 21.76
N GLU A 328 -4.54 -31.43 21.32
CA GLU A 328 -3.09 -31.53 21.49
C GLU A 328 -2.38 -31.04 20.21
N PRO A 329 -1.56 -29.98 20.25
CA PRO A 329 -0.80 -29.53 19.09
C PRO A 329 0.17 -30.60 18.58
N LEU A 330 0.20 -30.83 17.26
CA LEU A 330 1.12 -31.77 16.59
C LEU A 330 2.32 -31.06 15.95
N GLU A 331 2.30 -29.73 15.89
CA GLU A 331 3.36 -28.90 15.31
C GLU A 331 3.53 -27.59 16.09
N ALA A 332 4.62 -26.86 15.82
CA ALA A 332 4.85 -25.56 16.41
C ALA A 332 3.78 -24.54 15.98
N TYR A 333 3.44 -23.60 16.87
CA TYR A 333 2.38 -22.61 16.63
C TYR A 333 2.65 -21.78 15.35
N PRO A 334 1.81 -21.90 14.31
CA PRO A 334 2.06 -21.29 13.00
C PRO A 334 1.51 -19.85 12.87
N GLY A 335 0.91 -19.31 13.93
CA GLY A 335 0.26 -17.99 13.95
C GLY A 335 -1.26 -18.06 14.11
N SER A 336 -1.88 -16.91 14.39
CA SER A 336 -3.26 -16.86 14.90
C SER A 336 -4.32 -17.28 13.89
N GLN A 337 -4.09 -16.95 12.61
CA GLN A 337 -5.00 -17.20 11.49
C GLN A 337 -4.54 -18.35 10.59
N THR A 338 -3.42 -19.00 10.92
CA THR A 338 -2.91 -20.15 10.17
C THR A 338 -3.54 -21.42 10.76
N PRO A 339 -4.04 -22.36 9.93
CA PRO A 339 -4.48 -23.67 10.41
C PRO A 339 -3.38 -24.36 11.20
N TRP A 340 -3.69 -24.80 12.42
CA TRP A 340 -2.73 -25.42 13.32
C TRP A 340 -3.07 -26.88 13.51
N ARG A 341 -2.19 -27.78 13.07
CA ARG A 341 -2.42 -29.23 13.18
C ARG A 341 -2.46 -29.66 14.65
N CYS A 342 -3.58 -30.24 15.06
CA CYS A 342 -3.82 -30.74 16.41
C CYS A 342 -4.49 -32.12 16.36
N ARG A 343 -4.32 -32.91 17.42
CA ARG A 343 -5.07 -34.14 17.68
C ARG A 343 -6.14 -33.88 18.74
N CYS A 344 -7.39 -34.23 18.47
CA CYS A 344 -8.43 -34.13 19.48
C CYS A 344 -8.24 -35.19 20.58
N THR A 345 -8.25 -34.78 21.85
CA THR A 345 -8.08 -35.71 22.97
C THR A 345 -9.34 -36.55 23.24
N THR A 346 -10.52 -36.10 22.81
CA THR A 346 -11.79 -36.84 22.94
C THR A 346 -11.94 -37.96 21.91
N CYS A 347 -11.74 -37.67 20.62
CA CYS A 347 -11.98 -38.65 19.54
C CYS A 347 -10.70 -39.16 18.86
N GLY A 348 -9.52 -38.66 19.24
CA GLY A 348 -8.23 -39.09 18.69
C GLY A 348 -7.92 -38.61 17.27
N ARG A 349 -8.86 -37.96 16.58
CA ARG A 349 -8.68 -37.54 15.16
C ARG A 349 -7.84 -36.28 15.03
N GLU A 350 -7.08 -36.18 13.94
CA GLU A 350 -6.38 -34.95 13.57
C GLU A 350 -7.35 -33.91 13.02
N THR A 351 -7.22 -32.67 13.47
CA THR A 351 -7.97 -31.49 13.04
C THR A 351 -7.00 -30.32 12.86
N SER A 352 -7.41 -29.27 12.14
CA SER A 352 -6.54 -28.11 11.88
C SER A 352 -7.27 -26.79 12.13
N PRO A 353 -7.71 -26.51 13.37
CA PRO A 353 -8.34 -25.24 13.69
C PRO A 353 -7.33 -24.09 13.67
N THR A 354 -7.81 -22.87 13.49
CA THR A 354 -7.01 -21.66 13.71
C THR A 354 -7.11 -21.25 15.17
N TYR A 355 -6.01 -20.79 15.78
CA TYR A 355 -6.01 -20.30 17.17
C TYR A 355 -7.07 -19.22 17.41
N SER A 356 -7.27 -18.29 16.47
CA SER A 356 -8.26 -17.21 16.62
C SER A 356 -9.69 -17.74 16.84
N ASN A 357 -10.09 -18.80 16.13
CA ASN A 357 -11.43 -19.40 16.28
C ASN A 357 -11.59 -20.08 17.64
N VAL A 358 -10.56 -20.83 18.07
CA VAL A 358 -10.58 -21.50 19.39
C VAL A 358 -10.60 -20.48 20.51
N ASN A 359 -9.78 -19.43 20.41
CA ASN A 359 -9.75 -18.32 21.37
C ASN A 359 -11.06 -17.53 21.39
N SER A 360 -11.81 -17.50 20.29
CA SER A 360 -13.14 -16.87 20.20
C SER A 360 -14.28 -17.79 20.66
N GLY A 361 -13.96 -18.95 21.25
CA GLY A 361 -14.95 -19.85 21.86
C GLY A 361 -15.43 -21.01 20.98
N SER A 362 -14.88 -21.21 19.78
CA SER A 362 -15.10 -22.44 19.01
C SER A 362 -14.28 -23.58 19.62
N LYS A 363 -14.77 -24.18 20.71
CA LYS A 363 -14.02 -25.15 21.53
C LYS A 363 -14.01 -26.58 20.97
N ASP A 364 -14.74 -26.84 19.89
CA ASP A 364 -15.00 -28.23 19.50
C ASP A 364 -14.11 -28.70 18.36
N CYS A 365 -13.56 -29.91 18.54
CA CYS A 365 -13.11 -30.69 17.40
C CYS A 365 -14.27 -30.82 16.41
N ARG A 366 -14.05 -30.47 15.14
CA ARG A 366 -15.10 -30.52 14.10
C ARG A 366 -15.81 -31.87 14.03
N PHE A 367 -15.11 -32.96 14.34
CA PHE A 367 -15.68 -34.31 14.37
C PHE A 367 -16.53 -34.57 15.62
N CYS A 368 -16.16 -34.01 16.77
CA CYS A 368 -16.98 -34.07 17.99
C CYS A 368 -18.20 -33.15 17.90
N ALA A 369 -18.05 -31.96 17.32
CA ALA A 369 -19.15 -31.02 17.07
C ALA A 369 -20.25 -31.61 16.16
N LEU A 370 -19.90 -32.60 15.33
CA LEU A 370 -20.86 -33.32 14.47
C LEU A 370 -21.60 -34.45 15.22
N ASN A 371 -21.37 -34.63 16.52
CA ASN A 371 -22.10 -35.49 17.48
C ASN A 371 -21.85 -37.01 17.34
N SER A 372 -21.49 -37.68 18.44
CA SER A 372 -21.45 -39.17 18.56
C SER A 372 -22.82 -39.81 18.37
N ALA A 373 -23.90 -39.10 18.69
CA ALA A 373 -25.27 -39.51 18.38
C ALA A 373 -25.51 -39.67 16.86
N THR A 374 -24.76 -38.95 16.01
CA THR A 374 -24.78 -39.19 14.56
C THR A 374 -23.93 -40.38 14.15
N ASP A 375 -22.86 -40.70 14.89
CA ASP A 375 -22.04 -41.89 14.66
C ASP A 375 -22.83 -43.17 14.91
N GLU A 376 -23.53 -43.26 16.05
CA GLU A 376 -24.38 -44.39 16.41
C GLU A 376 -25.54 -44.56 15.42
N ARG A 377 -26.21 -43.45 15.08
CA ARG A 377 -27.30 -43.44 14.09
C ARG A 377 -26.82 -43.77 12.68
N ALA A 378 -25.70 -43.20 12.24
CA ALA A 378 -25.10 -43.52 10.94
C ALA A 378 -24.65 -44.99 10.89
N SER A 379 -24.09 -45.50 11.98
CA SER A 379 -23.66 -46.90 12.08
C SER A 379 -24.87 -47.82 12.02
N ALA A 380 -25.98 -47.48 12.68
CA ALA A 380 -27.24 -48.20 12.55
C ALA A 380 -27.80 -48.17 11.12
N GLU A 381 -27.80 -47.01 10.45
CA GLU A 381 -28.23 -46.88 9.05
C GLU A 381 -27.38 -47.74 8.10
N VAL A 382 -26.06 -47.80 8.30
CA VAL A 382 -25.14 -48.58 7.46
C VAL A 382 -25.21 -50.08 7.76
N ARG A 383 -25.38 -50.48 9.03
CA ARG A 383 -25.67 -51.88 9.40
C ARG A 383 -26.99 -52.37 8.81
N ALA A 384 -28.04 -51.56 8.85
CA ALA A 384 -29.33 -51.88 8.22
C ALA A 384 -29.21 -52.09 6.70
N ALA A 385 -28.24 -51.45 6.05
CA ALA A 385 -27.93 -51.64 4.63
C ALA A 385 -26.97 -52.81 4.33
N GLY A 386 -26.62 -53.63 5.33
CA GLY A 386 -25.78 -54.82 5.17
C GLY A 386 -24.28 -54.55 5.15
N PHE A 387 -23.83 -53.44 5.76
CA PHE A 387 -22.42 -53.10 5.92
C PHE A 387 -22.09 -52.89 7.41
N GLU A 388 -21.05 -53.56 7.90
CA GLU A 388 -20.52 -53.37 9.26
C GLU A 388 -19.40 -52.32 9.26
N PRO A 389 -19.53 -51.18 9.97
CA PRO A 389 -18.46 -50.19 10.06
C PRO A 389 -17.17 -50.78 10.67
N LEU A 390 -16.02 -50.54 10.03
CA LEU A 390 -14.70 -50.95 10.55
C LEU A 390 -13.97 -49.80 11.26
N GLU A 391 -14.48 -48.58 11.11
CA GLU A 391 -13.97 -47.36 11.74
C GLU A 391 -15.16 -46.46 12.15
N PRO A 392 -14.96 -45.52 13.09
CA PRO A 392 -15.99 -44.53 13.43
C PRO A 392 -16.43 -43.69 12.21
N TYR A 393 -17.68 -43.24 12.22
CA TYR A 393 -18.29 -42.42 11.19
C TYR A 393 -17.42 -41.18 10.87
N PRO A 394 -17.09 -40.90 9.59
CA PRO A 394 -16.21 -39.79 9.18
C PRO A 394 -16.77 -38.39 9.43
N GLY A 395 -18.06 -38.26 9.75
CA GLY A 395 -18.72 -37.00 10.12
C GLY A 395 -19.53 -36.34 9.00
N ARG A 396 -19.12 -36.43 7.72
CA ARG A 396 -19.97 -36.02 6.58
C ARG A 396 -20.56 -37.22 5.84
N THR A 397 -21.79 -37.06 5.36
CA THR A 397 -22.51 -38.11 4.63
C THR A 397 -21.83 -38.49 3.31
N THR A 398 -21.01 -37.60 2.75
CA THR A 398 -20.30 -37.77 1.47
C THR A 398 -18.92 -38.38 1.61
N ASP A 399 -18.37 -38.42 2.82
CA ASP A 399 -17.01 -38.90 3.06
C ASP A 399 -16.97 -40.43 2.93
N ARG A 400 -15.82 -40.94 2.51
CA ARG A 400 -15.61 -42.39 2.36
C ARG A 400 -15.49 -43.02 3.74
N TRP A 401 -16.21 -44.11 3.97
CA TRP A 401 -16.28 -44.82 5.23
C TRP A 401 -15.92 -46.29 5.03
N ARG A 402 -14.91 -46.78 5.75
CA ARG A 402 -14.49 -48.19 5.73
C ARG A 402 -15.54 -49.07 6.41
N CYS A 403 -16.10 -50.00 5.66
CA CYS A 403 -17.05 -50.98 6.17
C CYS A 403 -16.77 -52.36 5.60
N ARG A 404 -17.17 -53.41 6.31
CA ARG A 404 -17.23 -54.79 5.83
C ARG A 404 -18.62 -55.08 5.31
N CYS A 405 -18.75 -55.47 4.06
CA CYS A 405 -20.02 -55.90 3.50
C CYS A 405 -20.43 -57.28 4.07
N SER A 406 -21.72 -57.60 4.07
CA SER A 406 -22.25 -58.91 4.45
C SER A 406 -21.60 -60.11 3.72
N CYS A 407 -21.03 -59.90 2.52
CA CYS A 407 -20.22 -60.92 1.82
C CYS A 407 -18.78 -61.07 2.34
N GLY A 408 -18.42 -60.41 3.45
CA GLY A 408 -17.10 -60.47 4.08
C GLY A 408 -16.05 -59.51 3.52
N ASN A 409 -16.27 -58.91 2.35
CA ASN A 409 -15.31 -58.00 1.72
C ASN A 409 -15.32 -56.59 2.35
N GLU A 410 -14.14 -56.02 2.55
CA GLU A 410 -13.98 -54.62 2.94
C GLU A 410 -14.25 -53.67 1.77
N VAL A 411 -15.00 -52.60 2.02
CA VAL A 411 -15.42 -51.60 1.04
C VAL A 411 -15.29 -50.18 1.60
N MET A 412 -15.10 -49.22 0.70
CA MET A 412 -15.19 -47.79 1.02
C MET A 412 -16.57 -47.28 0.59
N THR A 413 -17.53 -47.27 1.51
CA THR A 413 -18.90 -46.78 1.25
C THR A 413 -19.05 -45.30 1.60
N ARG A 414 -20.24 -44.71 1.40
CA ARG A 414 -20.60 -43.36 1.87
C ARG A 414 -22.02 -43.42 2.43
N LEU A 415 -22.30 -42.72 3.53
CA LEU A 415 -23.65 -42.71 4.12
C LEU A 415 -24.71 -42.14 3.16
N SER A 416 -24.34 -41.13 2.37
CA SER A 416 -25.18 -40.58 1.29
C SER A 416 -25.54 -41.62 0.25
N SER A 417 -24.59 -42.49 -0.13
CA SER A 417 -24.80 -43.54 -1.11
C SER A 417 -25.58 -44.74 -0.56
N VAL A 418 -25.48 -45.00 0.74
CA VAL A 418 -26.35 -45.94 1.48
C VAL A 418 -27.78 -45.42 1.49
N ARG A 419 -27.99 -44.14 1.80
CA ARG A 419 -29.32 -43.50 1.78
C ARG A 419 -29.95 -43.47 0.38
N SER A 420 -29.14 -43.28 -0.66
CA SER A 420 -29.61 -43.28 -2.05
C SER A 420 -29.64 -44.68 -2.69
N GLY A 421 -29.37 -45.75 -1.93
CA GLY A 421 -29.38 -47.13 -2.42
C GLY A 421 -28.36 -47.44 -3.52
N THR A 422 -27.37 -46.56 -3.72
CA THR A 422 -26.41 -46.62 -4.84
C THR A 422 -25.11 -47.33 -4.45
N THR A 423 -25.02 -47.83 -3.22
CA THR A 423 -23.87 -48.57 -2.69
C THR A 423 -23.97 -50.06 -2.96
N GLY A 424 -22.99 -50.60 -3.69
CA GLY A 424 -22.83 -52.04 -3.85
C GLY A 424 -21.38 -52.43 -3.70
N CYS A 425 -21.09 -53.31 -2.75
CA CYS A 425 -19.88 -54.12 -2.82
C CYS A 425 -19.81 -54.76 -4.21
N LYS A 426 -18.70 -54.59 -4.94
CA LYS A 426 -18.55 -55.06 -6.32
C LYS A 426 -18.74 -56.58 -6.47
N LYS A 427 -18.60 -57.33 -5.37
CA LYS A 427 -18.74 -58.78 -5.29
C LYS A 427 -20.11 -59.24 -4.80
N CYS A 428 -20.95 -58.36 -4.27
CA CYS A 428 -22.35 -58.69 -4.00
C CYS A 428 -23.16 -58.55 -5.30
N PRO A 429 -24.12 -59.45 -5.57
CA PRO A 429 -25.10 -59.24 -6.63
C PRO A 429 -25.83 -57.94 -6.31
N ARG A 430 -25.64 -56.91 -7.16
CA ARG A 430 -26.16 -55.56 -6.93
C ARG A 430 -27.64 -55.60 -6.53
N SER A 431 -27.98 -55.12 -5.34
CA SER A 431 -29.36 -54.88 -4.87
C SER A 431 -29.97 -53.61 -5.49
N GLY A 432 -29.62 -53.31 -6.75
CA GLY A 432 -30.13 -52.18 -7.50
C GLY A 432 -30.29 -52.56 -8.96
N SER A 433 -31.55 -52.64 -9.40
CA SER A 433 -32.04 -52.81 -10.77
C SER A 433 -31.78 -54.15 -11.49
N ARG A 434 -32.38 -55.25 -11.02
CA ARG A 434 -33.01 -56.20 -11.96
C ARG A 434 -34.51 -55.97 -11.87
N THR A 435 -35.13 -55.55 -12.98
CA THR A 435 -36.59 -55.59 -13.09
C THR A 435 -37.00 -57.05 -12.88
N ASP A 436 -37.98 -57.31 -12.01
CA ASP A 436 -38.52 -58.64 -11.81
C ASP A 436 -38.89 -59.25 -13.18
N PRO A 437 -38.37 -60.46 -13.53
CA PRO A 437 -38.65 -61.10 -14.81
C PRO A 437 -40.15 -61.26 -15.10
N VAL A 438 -40.98 -61.45 -14.07
CA VAL A 438 -42.44 -61.58 -14.24
C VAL A 438 -43.06 -60.23 -14.59
N ALA A 439 -42.69 -59.16 -13.87
CA ALA A 439 -43.12 -57.80 -14.21
C ALA A 439 -42.64 -57.35 -15.61
N ALA A 440 -41.39 -57.65 -15.98
CA ALA A 440 -40.85 -57.34 -17.31
C ALA A 440 -41.62 -58.08 -18.42
N ALA A 441 -41.96 -59.36 -18.22
CA ALA A 441 -42.79 -60.14 -19.13
C ALA A 441 -44.19 -59.54 -19.28
N ALA A 442 -44.81 -59.07 -18.19
CA ALA A 442 -46.10 -58.38 -18.24
C ALA A 442 -46.04 -57.07 -19.06
N GLU A 443 -44.99 -56.25 -18.86
CA GLU A 443 -44.78 -55.02 -19.63
C GLU A 443 -44.62 -55.29 -21.14
N ALA A 444 -43.87 -56.34 -21.52
CA ALA A 444 -43.72 -56.71 -22.93
C ALA A 444 -45.05 -57.14 -23.56
N ARG A 445 -45.84 -57.97 -22.85
CA ARG A 445 -47.16 -58.42 -23.34
C ARG A 445 -48.14 -57.26 -23.49
N ALA A 446 -48.15 -56.32 -22.54
CA ALA A 446 -48.96 -55.10 -22.63
C ALA A 446 -48.59 -54.25 -23.85
N ALA A 447 -47.31 -54.24 -24.23
CA ALA A 447 -46.82 -53.58 -25.45
C ALA A 447 -47.01 -54.40 -26.74
N GLY A 448 -47.63 -55.59 -26.67
CA GLY A 448 -47.90 -56.44 -27.83
C GLY A 448 -46.74 -57.32 -28.28
N PHE A 449 -45.78 -57.59 -27.40
CA PHE A 449 -44.65 -58.48 -27.64
C PHE A 449 -44.67 -59.67 -26.66
N GLU A 450 -44.71 -60.90 -27.18
CA GLU A 450 -44.65 -62.11 -26.36
C GLU A 450 -43.19 -62.55 -26.16
N PRO A 451 -42.67 -62.63 -24.92
CA PRO A 451 -41.30 -63.09 -24.68
C PRO A 451 -41.06 -64.53 -25.18
N LEU A 452 -39.99 -64.75 -25.93
CA LEU A 452 -39.58 -66.10 -26.37
C LEU A 452 -38.55 -66.72 -25.42
N GLU A 453 -37.98 -65.91 -24.54
CA GLU A 453 -36.97 -66.32 -23.56
C GLU A 453 -37.17 -65.57 -22.23
N PRO A 454 -36.70 -66.11 -21.10
CA PRO A 454 -36.72 -65.42 -19.82
C PRO A 454 -36.03 -64.06 -19.92
N TYR A 455 -36.55 -63.07 -19.17
CA TYR A 455 -36.00 -61.71 -19.21
C TYR A 455 -34.51 -61.68 -18.78
N PRO A 456 -33.60 -61.12 -19.60
CA PRO A 456 -32.14 -61.20 -19.40
C PRO A 456 -31.63 -60.45 -18.15
N GLY A 457 -32.46 -59.59 -17.55
CA GLY A 457 -32.24 -59.01 -16.23
C GLY A 457 -31.95 -57.50 -16.24
N LYS A 458 -31.33 -56.94 -17.29
CA LYS A 458 -31.14 -55.48 -17.42
C LYS A 458 -32.08 -54.90 -18.47
N THR A 459 -32.52 -53.67 -18.24
CA THR A 459 -33.46 -52.96 -19.13
C THR A 459 -32.90 -52.66 -20.51
N THR A 460 -31.57 -52.69 -20.67
CA THR A 460 -30.83 -52.44 -21.91
C THR A 460 -30.41 -53.72 -22.63
N ASP A 461 -30.55 -54.88 -21.99
CA ASP A 461 -30.14 -56.14 -22.59
C ASP A 461 -31.12 -56.52 -23.72
N ARG A 462 -30.56 -57.12 -24.77
CA ARG A 462 -31.33 -57.62 -25.91
C ARG A 462 -32.17 -58.80 -25.47
N TRP A 463 -33.46 -58.73 -25.77
CA TRP A 463 -34.47 -59.69 -25.35
C TRP A 463 -35.31 -60.12 -26.55
N ARG A 464 -35.30 -61.41 -26.85
CA ARG A 464 -36.04 -61.99 -27.97
C ARG A 464 -37.52 -62.13 -27.61
N CYS A 465 -38.35 -61.47 -28.40
CA CYS A 465 -39.80 -61.52 -28.29
C CYS A 465 -40.43 -61.82 -29.66
N ARG A 466 -41.70 -62.18 -29.66
CA ARG A 466 -42.54 -62.35 -30.85
C ARG A 466 -43.51 -61.19 -30.92
N CYS A 467 -43.55 -60.49 -32.05
CA CYS A 467 -44.56 -59.44 -32.29
C CYS A 467 -45.93 -60.07 -32.60
N ARG A 468 -47.01 -59.28 -32.50
CA ARG A 468 -48.37 -59.68 -32.90
C ARG A 468 -48.47 -60.24 -34.34
N CYS A 469 -47.62 -59.80 -35.27
CA CYS A 469 -47.54 -60.35 -36.63
C CYS A 469 -46.76 -61.68 -36.73
N SER A 470 -46.52 -62.35 -35.59
CA SER A 470 -45.74 -63.59 -35.47
C SER A 470 -44.25 -63.50 -35.84
N THR A 471 -43.75 -62.32 -36.22
CA THR A 471 -42.33 -62.11 -36.51
C THR A 471 -41.52 -62.07 -35.21
N ALA A 472 -40.42 -62.83 -35.16
CA ALA A 472 -39.46 -62.77 -34.06
C ALA A 472 -38.62 -61.47 -34.15
N ILE A 473 -38.51 -60.74 -33.03
CA ILE A 473 -37.80 -59.48 -32.94
C ILE A 473 -36.97 -59.45 -31.65
N THR A 474 -35.83 -58.76 -31.72
CA THR A 474 -34.97 -58.52 -30.55
C THR A 474 -35.11 -57.06 -30.13
N LEU A 475 -35.53 -56.84 -28.90
CA LEU A 475 -35.80 -55.52 -28.34
C LEU A 475 -35.28 -55.41 -26.90
N THR A 476 -35.30 -54.22 -26.33
CA THR A 476 -34.90 -53.99 -24.93
C THR A 476 -36.08 -53.46 -24.13
N LEU A 477 -36.15 -53.72 -22.83
CA LEU A 477 -37.24 -53.19 -21.99
C LEU A 477 -37.25 -51.64 -21.99
N THR A 478 -36.08 -51.02 -22.14
CA THR A 478 -35.95 -49.56 -22.34
C THR A 478 -36.60 -49.09 -23.64
N SER A 479 -36.49 -49.87 -24.73
CA SER A 479 -37.13 -49.53 -26.00
C SER A 479 -38.66 -49.67 -25.94
N ILE A 480 -39.18 -50.64 -25.16
CA ILE A 480 -40.63 -50.80 -24.90
C ILE A 480 -41.15 -49.57 -24.14
N ARG A 481 -40.54 -49.24 -23.01
CA ARG A 481 -40.93 -48.09 -22.17
C ARG A 481 -40.81 -46.75 -22.89
N GLY A 482 -39.86 -46.64 -23.80
CA GLY A 482 -39.66 -45.44 -24.61
C GLY A 482 -40.56 -45.34 -25.84
N GLY A 483 -41.47 -46.29 -26.09
CA GLY A 483 -42.35 -46.28 -27.27
C GLY A 483 -41.61 -46.41 -28.61
N ARG A 484 -40.32 -46.76 -28.61
CA ARG A 484 -39.44 -46.83 -29.78
C ARG A 484 -39.33 -48.25 -30.35
N THR A 485 -40.36 -49.07 -30.13
CA THR A 485 -40.42 -50.46 -30.59
C THR A 485 -41.34 -50.56 -31.80
N ALA A 486 -40.76 -50.80 -32.97
CA ALA A 486 -41.52 -51.06 -34.20
C ALA A 486 -41.07 -52.41 -34.77
N CYS A 487 -42.03 -53.32 -35.00
CA CYS A 487 -41.76 -54.50 -35.80
C CYS A 487 -41.68 -54.07 -37.27
N GLY A 488 -40.56 -54.36 -37.95
CA GLY A 488 -40.35 -54.03 -39.35
C GLY A 488 -41.44 -54.56 -40.30
N THR A 489 -42.09 -55.68 -39.94
CA THR A 489 -43.21 -56.26 -40.69
C THR A 489 -44.51 -55.49 -40.45
N CYS A 490 -44.78 -55.07 -39.21
CA CYS A 490 -45.96 -54.24 -38.88
C CYS A 490 -45.84 -52.81 -39.39
N SER A 491 -44.63 -52.22 -39.39
CA SER A 491 -44.41 -50.86 -39.89
C SER A 491 -44.44 -50.76 -41.41
N ARG A 492 -44.17 -51.86 -42.14
CA ARG A 492 -44.31 -51.94 -43.61
C ARG A 492 -45.74 -52.23 -44.09
N GLY A 493 -46.62 -52.72 -43.22
CA GLY A 493 -48.02 -53.04 -43.56
C GLY A 493 -49.02 -51.90 -43.34
N ALA A 494 -48.61 -50.76 -42.77
CA ALA A 494 -49.47 -49.62 -42.45
C ALA A 494 -49.60 -48.58 -43.59
N THR A 495 -49.10 -48.89 -44.78
CA THR A 495 -49.32 -48.11 -46.01
C THR A 495 -50.02 -48.98 -47.06
N ARG A 496 -51.33 -49.11 -46.90
CA ARG A 496 -52.29 -49.32 -47.99
C ARG A 496 -53.53 -48.52 -47.69
#